data_AF-A0A1J7BSW6-F1
#
_entry.id   AF-A0A1J7BSW6-F1
#
_cell.length_a   1.000
_cell.length_b   1.000
_cell.length_c   1.000
_cell.angle_alpha   90.00
_cell.angle_beta   90.00
_cell.angle_gamma   90.00
#
_symmetry.space_group_name_H-M   'P 1'
#
loop_
_entity.id
_entity.type
_entity.pdbx_description
1 polymer ?
#
loop_
_entity_poly.entity_id
_entity_poly.type
_entity_poly.pdbx_seq_one_letter_code
_entity_poly.pdbx_strand_id
1 'polypeptide(L)'
;MMPYNLLLLPVMAGYFLLVYSVLFKYNTQRFLQNRLLFESVFVGVAIVFFGFILRTVIEILKPDWIAWSLTILKVFPINKVDYFWTVLFSSLLAIIFVPISNFILRKIWRKSTPIARAVDKNGDEIEKLFKRSFDEGVLIQVTLKNNKVYIGFSEMIPEPQRTNYLTITPIISGYRESETKKLIITTDYFKVIDDYIKSLAPDKKKISLNTDIILRQDEILTAGIYEQEIFDKFNTQAIVEKSKDIKSSLLDFAINFLQSLK
;
A
#
# COMPACT_ATOMS: atom_id res chain seq x y z
N MET A 1 -26.21 -3.43 39.32
CA MET A 1 -25.89 -3.37 37.88
C MET A 1 -24.41 -3.63 37.73
N MET A 2 -24.01 -4.68 37.00
CA MET A 2 -22.57 -4.93 36.75
C MET A 2 -21.95 -3.74 36.01
N PRO A 3 -20.72 -3.33 36.35
CA PRO A 3 -20.08 -2.16 35.76
C PRO A 3 -19.41 -2.56 34.43
N TYR A 4 -20.22 -2.94 33.44
CA TYR A 4 -19.75 -3.33 32.11
C TYR A 4 -19.00 -2.19 31.38
N ASN A 5 -19.15 -0.95 31.85
CA ASN A 5 -18.43 0.20 31.31
C ASN A 5 -16.91 0.17 31.57
N LEU A 6 -16.42 -0.66 32.51
CA LEU A 6 -14.99 -0.72 32.82
C LEU A 6 -14.16 -1.30 31.66
N LEU A 7 -14.73 -2.25 30.92
CA LEU A 7 -14.04 -2.88 29.79
C LEU A 7 -14.01 -1.98 28.54
N LEU A 8 -14.82 -0.92 28.51
CA LEU A 8 -14.81 0.03 27.40
C LEU A 8 -13.47 0.78 27.30
N LEU A 9 -12.86 1.11 28.44
CA LEU A 9 -11.60 1.86 28.51
C LEU A 9 -10.43 1.11 27.83
N PRO A 10 -10.16 -0.17 28.17
CA PRO A 10 -9.17 -0.97 27.45
C PRO A 10 -9.46 -1.12 25.97
N VAL A 11 -10.73 -1.30 25.58
CA VAL A 11 -11.11 -1.43 24.17
C VAL A 11 -10.82 -0.14 23.40
N MET A 12 -11.15 1.01 23.99
CA MET A 12 -10.79 2.32 23.41
C MET A 12 -9.28 2.51 23.30
N ALA A 13 -8.52 2.11 24.31
CA ALA A 13 -7.06 2.17 24.28
C ALA A 13 -6.47 1.24 23.20
N GLY A 14 -7.03 0.03 23.05
CA GLY A 14 -6.64 -0.92 22.00
C GLY A 14 -6.95 -0.38 20.61
N TYR A 15 -8.14 0.19 20.41
CA TYR A 15 -8.52 0.88 19.18
C TYR A 15 -7.56 2.03 18.85
N PHE A 16 -7.25 2.87 19.85
CA PHE A 16 -6.33 3.98 19.70
C PHE A 16 -4.93 3.50 19.26
N LEU A 17 -4.43 2.44 19.89
CA LEU A 17 -3.15 1.83 19.54
C LEU A 17 -3.15 1.31 18.09
N LEU A 18 -4.20 0.58 17.68
CA LEU A 18 -4.30 0.00 16.35
C LEU A 18 -4.39 1.05 15.23
N VAL A 19 -5.05 2.18 15.48
CA VAL A 19 -5.29 3.24 14.48
C VAL A 19 -4.16 4.25 14.42
N TYR A 20 -3.56 4.62 15.55
CA TYR A 20 -2.58 5.71 15.62
C TYR A 20 -1.13 5.24 15.68
N SER A 21 -0.84 3.99 16.03
CA SER A 21 0.53 3.47 16.01
C SER A 21 1.03 3.28 14.58
N VAL A 22 2.23 3.75 14.29
CA VAL A 22 2.91 3.59 12.99
C VAL A 22 3.08 2.11 12.62
N LEU A 23 3.21 1.22 13.61
CA LEU A 23 3.36 -0.22 13.40
C LEU A 23 2.09 -0.87 12.86
N PHE A 24 0.95 -0.48 13.42
CA PHE A 24 -0.32 -1.18 13.19
C PHE A 24 -1.18 -0.47 12.15
N LYS A 25 -1.17 0.87 12.12
CA LYS A 25 -2.06 1.70 11.29
C LYS A 25 -2.22 1.18 9.86
N TYR A 26 -1.12 0.96 9.14
CA TYR A 26 -1.15 0.58 7.73
C TYR A 26 -1.65 -0.85 7.49
N ASN A 27 -1.49 -1.73 8.48
CA ASN A 27 -2.04 -3.07 8.45
C ASN A 27 -3.55 -3.05 8.75
N THR A 28 -3.95 -2.23 9.72
CA THR A 28 -5.33 -2.12 10.21
C THR A 28 -6.26 -1.40 9.24
N GLN A 29 -5.75 -0.51 8.38
CA GLN A 29 -6.55 0.24 7.39
C GLN A 29 -7.34 -0.64 6.42
N ARG A 30 -6.96 -1.92 6.24
CA ARG A 30 -7.70 -2.88 5.39
C ARG A 30 -8.89 -3.54 6.07
N PHE A 31 -8.97 -3.48 7.39
CA PHE A 31 -9.99 -4.23 8.11
C PHE A 31 -11.35 -3.54 8.02
N LEU A 32 -12.38 -4.35 7.73
CA LEU A 32 -13.76 -3.95 7.91
C LEU A 32 -13.97 -3.47 9.35
N GLN A 33 -14.87 -2.49 9.53
CA GLN A 33 -15.13 -1.86 10.83
C GLN A 33 -15.40 -2.89 11.94
N ASN A 34 -16.14 -3.96 11.64
CA ASN A 34 -16.45 -5.02 12.60
C ASN A 34 -15.20 -5.81 13.05
N ARG A 35 -14.27 -6.08 12.14
CA ARG A 35 -13.00 -6.75 12.46
C ARG A 35 -12.11 -5.83 13.30
N LEU A 36 -12.09 -4.54 13.00
CA LEU A 36 -11.35 -3.56 13.79
C LEU A 36 -11.84 -3.50 15.24
N LEU A 37 -13.15 -3.54 15.46
CA LEU A 37 -13.72 -3.62 16.81
C LEU A 37 -13.28 -4.88 17.55
N PHE A 38 -13.33 -6.04 16.90
CA PHE A 38 -12.89 -7.30 17.49
C PHE A 38 -11.40 -7.30 17.86
N GLU A 39 -10.53 -6.87 16.94
CA GLU A 39 -9.08 -6.74 17.19
C GLU A 39 -8.79 -5.76 18.33
N SER A 40 -9.56 -4.66 18.42
CA SER A 40 -9.43 -3.69 19.51
C SER A 40 -9.78 -4.31 20.88
N VAL A 41 -10.71 -5.26 20.92
CA VAL A 41 -11.02 -6.04 22.13
C VAL A 41 -9.83 -6.92 22.52
N PHE A 42 -9.23 -7.66 21.59
CA PHE A 42 -8.04 -8.48 21.89
C PHE A 42 -6.88 -7.65 22.38
N VAL A 43 -6.59 -6.54 21.71
CA VAL A 43 -5.52 -5.63 22.13
C VAL A 43 -5.83 -5.01 23.49
N GLY A 44 -7.09 -4.63 23.74
CA GLY A 44 -7.53 -4.12 25.05
C GLY A 44 -7.33 -5.13 26.18
N VAL A 45 -7.70 -6.40 25.96
CA VAL A 45 -7.46 -7.49 26.92
C VAL A 45 -5.96 -7.68 27.16
N ALA A 46 -5.14 -7.65 26.11
CA ALA A 46 -3.69 -7.74 26.23
C ALA A 46 -3.10 -6.56 27.04
N ILE A 47 -3.56 -5.33 26.81
CA ILE A 47 -3.14 -4.13 27.56
C ILE A 47 -3.42 -4.31 29.06
N VAL A 48 -4.61 -4.79 29.41
CA VAL A 48 -4.99 -5.04 30.81
C VAL A 48 -4.11 -6.14 31.40
N PHE A 49 -3.91 -7.25 30.68
CA PHE A 49 -3.06 -8.34 31.12
C PHE A 49 -1.62 -7.89 31.41
N PHE A 50 -1.00 -7.11 30.51
CA PHE A 50 0.32 -6.52 30.75
C PHE A 50 0.31 -5.51 31.90
N GLY A 51 -0.77 -4.75 32.07
CA GLY A 51 -0.96 -3.85 33.21
C GLY A 51 -0.97 -4.58 34.56
N PHE A 52 -1.60 -5.75 34.61
CA PHE A 52 -1.58 -6.62 35.80
C PHE A 52 -0.18 -7.15 36.09
N ILE A 53 0.53 -7.66 35.08
CA ILE A 53 1.92 -8.12 35.24
C ILE A 53 2.80 -6.98 35.77
N LEU A 54 2.71 -5.80 35.15
CA LEU A 54 3.48 -4.64 35.55
C LEU A 54 3.17 -4.25 37.01
N ARG A 55 1.90 -4.25 37.40
CA ARG A 55 1.50 -3.99 38.79
C ARG A 55 2.12 -5.02 39.74
N THR A 56 2.01 -6.31 39.45
CA THR A 56 2.56 -7.37 40.30
C THR A 56 4.08 -7.24 40.45
N VAL A 57 4.80 -6.90 39.37
CA VAL A 57 6.24 -6.63 39.42
C VAL A 57 6.56 -5.43 40.31
N ILE A 58 5.81 -4.32 40.19
CA ILE A 58 5.99 -3.15 41.04
C ILE A 58 5.71 -3.47 42.51
N GLU A 59 4.67 -4.26 42.79
CA GLU A 59 4.29 -4.67 44.13
C GLU A 59 5.38 -5.50 44.83
N ILE A 60 6.04 -6.39 44.07
CA ILE A 60 7.18 -7.18 44.56
C ILE A 60 8.42 -6.30 44.82
N LEU A 61 8.72 -5.36 43.92
CA LEU A 61 9.94 -4.55 44.00
C LEU A 61 9.84 -3.38 44.99
N LYS A 62 8.66 -2.78 45.10
CA LYS A 62 8.38 -1.55 45.86
C LYS A 62 6.95 -1.57 46.42
N PRO A 63 6.67 -2.40 47.45
CA PRO A 63 5.34 -2.49 48.04
C PRO A 63 4.83 -1.15 48.60
N ASP A 64 5.73 -0.33 49.14
CA ASP A 64 5.41 1.00 49.70
C ASP A 64 4.78 1.95 48.66
N TRP A 65 5.16 1.82 47.40
CA TRP A 65 4.63 2.67 46.32
C TRP A 65 3.16 2.36 46.02
N ILE A 66 2.79 1.08 46.05
CA ILE A 66 1.39 0.67 45.86
C ILE A 66 0.55 1.13 47.06
N ALA A 67 1.03 0.93 48.29
CA ALA A 67 0.34 1.38 49.51
C ALA A 67 0.14 2.90 49.54
N TRP A 68 1.17 3.67 49.18
CA TRP A 68 1.09 5.12 49.06
C TRP A 68 0.09 5.57 47.98
N SER A 69 0.16 4.96 46.79
CA SER A 69 -0.74 5.31 45.68
C SER A 69 -2.21 5.02 46.02
N LEU A 70 -2.50 3.90 46.69
CA LEU A 70 -3.86 3.56 47.13
C LEU A 70 -4.37 4.54 48.17
N THR A 71 -3.50 5.05 49.05
CA THR A 71 -3.86 6.05 50.07
C THR A 71 -4.31 7.37 49.43
N ILE A 72 -3.60 7.83 48.39
CA ILE A 72 -3.99 9.02 47.60
C ILE A 72 -5.31 8.77 46.85
N LEU A 73 -5.45 7.60 46.24
CA LEU A 73 -6.63 7.27 45.43
C LEU A 73 -7.90 7.01 46.26
N LYS A 74 -7.78 6.79 47.58
CA LYS A 74 -8.91 6.69 48.51
C LYS A 74 -9.64 8.02 48.71
N VAL A 75 -9.02 9.15 48.39
CA VAL A 75 -9.64 10.50 48.48
C VAL A 75 -10.85 10.64 47.53
N PHE A 76 -10.88 9.89 46.43
CA PHE A 76 -12.00 9.92 45.49
C PHE A 76 -13.17 9.03 45.97
N PRO A 77 -14.37 9.60 46.22
CA PRO A 77 -15.53 8.88 46.76
C PRO A 77 -16.31 8.14 45.66
N ILE A 78 -15.64 7.21 44.98
CA ILE A 78 -16.24 6.38 43.92
C ILE A 78 -16.41 4.97 44.47
N ASN A 79 -17.59 4.35 44.25
CA ASN A 79 -17.79 2.91 44.48
C ASN A 79 -16.89 2.13 43.52
N LYS A 80 -15.75 1.66 44.05
CA LYS A 80 -14.69 1.02 43.26
C LYS A 80 -14.93 -0.49 43.21
N VAL A 81 -14.86 -1.04 42.01
CA VAL A 81 -14.63 -2.47 41.82
C VAL A 81 -13.15 -2.76 42.08
N ASP A 82 -12.84 -3.96 42.55
CA ASP A 82 -11.46 -4.41 42.68
C ASP A 82 -10.69 -4.20 41.36
N TYR A 83 -9.43 -3.75 41.48
CA TYR A 83 -8.53 -3.49 40.35
C TYR A 83 -8.96 -2.40 39.36
N PHE A 84 -10.00 -1.61 39.66
CA PHE A 84 -10.44 -0.48 38.84
C PHE A 84 -9.27 0.43 38.38
N TRP A 85 -8.42 0.84 39.33
CA TRP A 85 -7.29 1.73 39.06
C TRP A 85 -6.24 1.09 38.17
N THR A 86 -6.03 -0.23 38.27
CA THR A 86 -5.07 -0.95 37.42
C THR A 86 -5.52 -0.90 35.97
N VAL A 87 -6.80 -1.16 35.71
CA VAL A 87 -7.39 -1.11 34.37
C VAL A 87 -7.34 0.32 33.79
N LEU A 88 -7.62 1.33 34.62
CA LEU A 88 -7.57 2.73 34.21
C LEU A 88 -6.15 3.15 33.82
N PHE A 89 -5.16 2.91 34.70
CA PHE A 89 -3.79 3.31 34.45
C PHE A 89 -3.15 2.53 33.32
N SER A 90 -3.43 1.23 33.17
CA SER A 90 -2.92 0.46 32.02
C SER A 90 -3.43 1.01 30.70
N SER A 91 -4.70 1.40 30.64
CA SER A 91 -5.32 2.00 29.44
C SER A 91 -4.71 3.38 29.13
N LEU A 92 -4.54 4.24 30.15
CA LEU A 92 -3.93 5.56 29.98
C LEU A 92 -2.45 5.46 29.56
N LEU A 93 -1.69 4.55 30.17
CA LEU A 93 -0.30 4.31 29.81
C LEU A 93 -0.17 3.83 28.36
N ALA A 94 -1.08 2.97 27.89
CA ALA A 94 -1.09 2.55 26.49
C ALA A 94 -1.32 3.73 25.53
N ILE A 95 -2.22 4.65 25.86
CA ILE A 95 -2.47 5.87 25.05
C ILE A 95 -1.22 6.76 25.00
N ILE A 96 -0.54 6.96 26.13
CA ILE A 96 0.70 7.75 26.22
C ILE A 96 1.86 7.05 25.49
N PHE A 97 1.90 5.72 25.50
CA PHE A 97 2.94 4.94 24.83
C PHE A 97 2.91 5.10 23.30
N VAL A 98 1.74 5.29 22.70
CA VAL A 98 1.60 5.45 21.24
C VAL A 98 2.42 6.62 20.68
N PRO A 99 2.29 7.88 21.13
CA PRO A 99 3.10 8.98 20.60
C PRO A 99 4.61 8.80 20.85
N ILE A 100 4.99 8.22 21.99
CA ILE A 100 6.40 7.93 22.32
C ILE A 100 6.97 6.91 21.34
N SER A 101 6.28 5.77 21.17
CA SER A 101 6.69 4.73 20.22
C SER A 101 6.73 5.26 18.79
N ASN A 102 5.77 6.08 18.39
CA ASN A 102 5.73 6.72 17.07
C ASN A 102 6.91 7.68 16.86
N PHE A 103 7.28 8.47 17.86
CA PHE A 103 8.44 9.37 17.79
C PHE A 103 9.73 8.58 17.58
N ILE A 104 9.94 7.52 18.37
CA ILE A 104 11.11 6.62 18.26
C ILE A 104 11.14 5.97 16.88
N LEU A 105 10.03 5.38 16.44
CA LEU A 105 9.96 4.67 15.16
C LEU A 105 10.14 5.59 13.95
N ARG A 106 9.59 6.80 13.98
CA ARG A 106 9.80 7.79 12.90
C ARG A 106 11.25 8.26 12.79
N LYS A 107 12.00 8.21 13.89
CA LYS A 107 13.43 8.51 13.89
C LYS A 107 14.27 7.36 13.33
N ILE A 108 13.85 6.12 13.57
CA ILE A 108 14.61 4.91 13.15
C ILE A 108 14.24 4.49 11.72
N TRP A 109 12.98 4.62 11.31
CA TRP A 109 12.48 4.11 10.03
C TRP A 109 12.22 5.21 9.00
N ARG A 110 12.49 4.90 7.72
CA ARG A 110 12.05 5.74 6.60
C ARG A 110 10.52 5.70 6.53
N LYS A 111 9.91 6.80 6.10
CA LYS A 111 8.44 6.95 6.00
C LYS A 111 7.78 5.86 5.14
N SER A 112 8.47 5.34 4.14
CA SER A 112 7.97 4.28 3.25
C SER A 112 8.02 2.88 3.86
N THR A 113 8.87 2.61 4.86
CA THR A 113 9.09 1.24 5.39
C THR A 113 7.84 0.60 6.01
N PRO A 114 7.03 1.29 6.83
CA PRO A 114 5.80 0.70 7.38
C PRO A 114 4.75 0.40 6.30
N ILE A 115 4.67 1.26 5.28
CA ILE A 115 3.75 1.10 4.14
C ILE A 115 4.19 -0.10 3.30
N ALA A 116 5.47 -0.16 2.95
CA ALA A 116 6.10 -1.28 2.24
C ALA A 116 5.79 -2.62 2.92
N ARG A 117 6.02 -2.71 4.23
CA ARG A 117 5.72 -3.91 5.03
C ARG A 117 4.24 -4.30 5.00
N ALA A 118 3.33 -3.31 5.05
CA ALA A 118 1.90 -3.57 5.01
C ALA A 118 1.46 -4.11 3.64
N VAL A 119 2.03 -3.60 2.54
CA VAL A 119 1.83 -4.10 1.18
C VAL A 119 2.46 -5.49 0.99
N ASP A 120 3.65 -5.74 1.53
CA ASP A 120 4.28 -7.07 1.44
C ASP A 120 3.42 -8.14 2.15
N LYS A 121 2.89 -7.80 3.33
CA LYS A 121 2.11 -8.74 4.15
C LYS A 121 0.71 -8.99 3.63
N ASN A 122 0.00 -7.94 3.19
CA ASN A 122 -1.43 -8.06 2.84
C ASN A 122 -1.83 -7.36 1.53
N GLY A 123 -0.89 -6.79 0.79
CA GLY A 123 -1.11 -6.11 -0.48
C GLY A 123 -1.67 -7.04 -1.55
N ASP A 124 -2.56 -6.50 -2.37
CA ASP A 124 -2.97 -7.16 -3.61
C ASP A 124 -1.84 -7.17 -4.64
N GLU A 125 -2.04 -7.90 -5.74
CA GLU A 125 -1.04 -8.08 -6.79
C GLU A 125 -0.66 -6.77 -7.48
N ILE A 126 -1.62 -5.83 -7.62
CA ILE A 126 -1.38 -4.53 -8.25
C ILE A 126 -0.57 -3.64 -7.31
N GLU A 127 -0.93 -3.57 -6.03
CA GLU A 127 -0.19 -2.81 -5.01
C GLU A 127 1.25 -3.32 -4.89
N LYS A 128 1.45 -4.64 -4.93
CA LYS A 128 2.78 -5.26 -4.94
C LYS A 128 3.56 -4.92 -6.22
N LEU A 129 2.91 -4.90 -7.38
CA LEU A 129 3.54 -4.46 -8.64
C LEU A 129 3.97 -2.99 -8.58
N PHE A 130 3.13 -2.10 -8.07
CA PHE A 130 3.45 -0.67 -7.92
C PHE A 130 4.56 -0.46 -6.88
N LYS A 131 4.53 -1.18 -5.75
CA LYS A 131 5.62 -1.21 -4.78
C LYS A 131 6.92 -1.66 -5.42
N ARG A 132 6.90 -2.71 -6.23
CA ARG A 132 8.07 -3.22 -6.94
C ARG A 132 8.64 -2.17 -7.91
N SER A 133 7.77 -1.49 -8.66
CA SER A 133 8.18 -0.37 -9.51
C SER A 133 8.86 0.75 -8.72
N PHE A 134 8.33 1.10 -7.55
CA PHE A 134 8.94 2.10 -6.65
C PHE A 134 10.28 1.65 -6.06
N ASP A 135 10.37 0.39 -5.59
CA ASP A 135 11.57 -0.13 -4.92
C ASP A 135 12.72 -0.41 -5.91
N GLU A 136 12.41 -0.98 -7.08
CA GLU A 136 13.39 -1.43 -8.08
C GLU A 136 13.60 -0.42 -9.23
N GLY A 137 12.73 0.59 -9.38
CA GLY A 137 12.78 1.52 -10.51
C GLY A 137 12.36 0.91 -11.85
N VAL A 138 11.70 -0.26 -11.82
CA VAL A 138 11.24 -0.95 -13.04
C VAL A 138 9.99 -0.29 -13.62
N LEU A 139 9.88 -0.30 -14.95
CA LEU A 139 8.70 0.22 -15.64
C LEU A 139 7.55 -0.79 -15.55
N ILE A 140 6.34 -0.24 -15.45
CA ILE A 140 5.09 -0.97 -15.49
C ILE A 140 4.25 -0.46 -16.65
N GLN A 141 3.60 -1.38 -17.35
CA GLN A 141 2.57 -1.09 -18.34
C GLN A 141 1.21 -1.34 -17.72
N VAL A 142 0.34 -0.34 -17.77
CA VAL A 142 -1.04 -0.41 -17.29
C VAL A 142 -1.98 -0.17 -18.47
N THR A 143 -2.84 -1.14 -18.77
CA THR A 143 -3.91 -1.03 -19.78
C THR A 143 -5.23 -0.80 -19.07
N LEU A 144 -5.95 0.26 -19.46
CA LEU A 144 -7.26 0.60 -18.93
C LEU A 144 -8.41 -0.02 -19.75
N LYS A 145 -9.61 -0.09 -19.15
CA LYS A 145 -10.83 -0.56 -19.82
C LYS A 145 -11.18 0.18 -21.11
N ASN A 146 -10.80 1.46 -21.22
CA ASN A 146 -11.00 2.28 -22.43
C ASN A 146 -9.88 2.11 -23.48
N ASN A 147 -9.11 1.02 -23.39
CA ASN A 147 -7.94 0.71 -24.21
C ASN A 147 -6.76 1.69 -24.09
N LYS A 148 -6.80 2.74 -23.26
CA LYS A 148 -5.60 3.56 -23.02
C LYS A 148 -4.52 2.74 -22.31
N VAL A 149 -3.28 2.99 -22.68
CA VAL A 149 -2.11 2.35 -22.09
C VAL A 149 -1.15 3.41 -21.59
N TYR A 150 -0.68 3.23 -20.35
CA TYR A 150 0.37 4.02 -19.73
C TYR A 150 1.54 3.13 -19.40
N ILE A 151 2.74 3.56 -19.75
CA ILE A 151 3.99 2.89 -19.38
C ILE A 151 4.83 3.90 -18.62
N GLY A 152 5.23 3.54 -17.41
CA GLY A 152 5.91 4.44 -16.49
C GLY A 152 6.33 3.74 -15.22
N PHE A 153 6.72 4.50 -14.22
CA PHE A 153 7.07 3.98 -12.90
C PHE A 153 6.18 4.57 -11.81
N SER A 154 6.18 3.94 -10.65
CA SER A 154 5.49 4.45 -9.47
C SER A 154 6.42 5.31 -8.62
N GLU A 155 6.07 6.59 -8.41
CA GLU A 155 6.81 7.50 -7.53
C GLU A 155 6.54 7.26 -6.03
N MET A 156 5.50 6.52 -5.68
CA MET A 156 5.17 6.23 -4.29
C MET A 156 4.52 4.85 -4.11
N ILE A 157 4.84 4.20 -3.00
CA ILE A 157 4.11 2.99 -2.59
C ILE A 157 2.66 3.37 -2.26
N PRO A 158 1.66 2.72 -2.88
CA PRO A 158 0.26 2.99 -2.57
C PRO A 158 -0.02 2.68 -1.09
N GLU A 159 -0.64 3.63 -0.39
CA GLU A 159 -1.06 3.41 1.00
C GLU A 159 -2.27 2.45 1.00
N PRO A 160 -2.20 1.32 1.73
CA PRO A 160 -3.29 0.34 1.77
C PRO A 160 -4.65 0.96 2.07
N GLN A 161 -5.63 0.74 1.19
CA GLN A 161 -7.05 1.11 1.36
C GLN A 161 -7.29 2.59 1.72
N ARG A 162 -6.30 3.47 1.52
CA ARG A 162 -6.50 4.91 1.68
C ARG A 162 -7.34 5.48 0.54
N THR A 163 -7.10 4.98 -0.67
CA THR A 163 -7.78 5.34 -1.90
C THR A 163 -7.80 4.14 -2.86
N ASN A 164 -8.80 4.04 -3.72
CA ASN A 164 -8.81 3.10 -4.86
C ASN A 164 -8.08 3.67 -6.08
N TYR A 165 -7.09 4.53 -5.84
CA TYR A 165 -6.37 5.26 -6.87
C TYR A 165 -4.89 4.98 -6.77
N LEU A 166 -4.25 4.80 -7.92
CA LEU A 166 -2.82 4.58 -8.07
C LEU A 166 -2.23 5.70 -8.92
N THR A 167 -1.01 6.09 -8.59
CA THR A 167 -0.29 7.12 -9.35
C THR A 167 0.83 6.47 -10.16
N ILE A 168 0.84 6.77 -11.45
CA ILE A 168 1.91 6.40 -12.38
C ILE A 168 2.50 7.67 -12.99
N THR A 169 3.83 7.73 -13.04
CA THR A 169 4.55 8.78 -13.75
C THR A 169 4.91 8.23 -15.13
N PRO A 170 4.17 8.62 -16.18
CA PRO A 170 4.33 8.01 -17.50
C PRO A 170 5.61 8.48 -18.17
N ILE A 171 6.28 7.55 -18.85
CA ILE A 171 7.36 7.82 -19.80
C ILE A 171 6.80 7.82 -21.22
N ILE A 172 5.91 6.88 -21.52
CA ILE A 172 5.19 6.78 -22.79
C ILE A 172 3.72 6.42 -22.55
N SER A 173 2.84 6.86 -23.45
CA SER A 173 1.44 6.44 -23.46
C SER A 173 0.92 6.21 -24.88
N GLY A 174 -0.22 5.54 -24.93
CA GLY A 174 -0.84 5.13 -26.17
C GLY A 174 -2.18 4.46 -25.93
N TYR A 175 -2.56 3.60 -26.85
CA TYR A 175 -3.77 2.79 -26.73
C TYR A 175 -3.60 1.43 -27.40
N ARG A 176 -4.44 0.46 -27.03
CA ARG A 176 -4.57 -0.81 -27.73
C ARG A 176 -5.65 -0.69 -28.80
N GLU A 177 -5.32 -1.11 -30.01
CA GLU A 177 -6.29 -1.19 -31.09
C GLU A 177 -7.42 -2.16 -30.74
N SER A 178 -8.68 -1.81 -31.03
CA SER A 178 -9.84 -2.58 -30.55
C SER A 178 -9.88 -4.01 -31.08
N GLU A 179 -9.51 -4.22 -32.33
CA GLU A 179 -9.55 -5.54 -32.99
C GLU A 179 -8.26 -6.31 -32.76
N THR A 180 -7.11 -5.72 -33.11
CA THR A 180 -5.82 -6.42 -33.10
C THR A 180 -5.17 -6.48 -31.72
N LYS A 181 -5.66 -5.69 -30.75
CA LYS A 181 -5.08 -5.50 -29.40
C LYS A 181 -3.62 -5.04 -29.39
N LYS A 182 -3.08 -4.64 -30.54
CA LYS A 182 -1.73 -4.12 -30.67
C LYS A 182 -1.60 -2.78 -29.94
N LEU A 183 -0.49 -2.62 -29.24
CA LEU A 183 -0.15 -1.36 -28.60
C LEU A 183 0.31 -0.35 -29.66
N ILE A 184 -0.36 0.79 -29.72
CA ILE A 184 0.02 1.94 -30.54
C ILE A 184 0.47 3.05 -29.59
N ILE A 185 1.76 3.38 -29.64
CA ILE A 185 2.34 4.48 -28.84
C ILE A 185 2.05 5.80 -29.56
N THR A 186 1.43 6.75 -28.86
CA THR A 186 1.08 8.06 -29.42
C THR A 186 1.83 9.20 -28.78
N THR A 187 2.35 9.01 -27.57
CA THR A 187 2.93 10.09 -26.78
C THR A 187 4.18 9.61 -26.06
N ASP A 188 5.24 10.39 -26.22
CA ASP A 188 6.53 10.19 -25.58
C ASP A 188 6.77 11.38 -24.65
N TYR A 189 6.49 11.18 -23.36
CA TYR A 189 6.65 12.22 -22.35
C TYR A 189 8.12 12.53 -22.14
N PHE A 190 9.00 11.53 -22.28
CA PHE A 190 10.44 11.71 -22.06
C PHE A 190 11.05 12.76 -22.98
N LYS A 191 10.66 12.78 -24.27
CA LYS A 191 11.10 13.81 -25.20
C LYS A 191 10.67 15.21 -24.79
N VAL A 192 9.42 15.37 -24.40
CA VAL A 192 8.87 16.67 -23.95
C VAL A 192 9.56 17.14 -22.67
N ILE A 193 9.84 16.21 -21.77
CA ILE A 193 10.56 16.45 -20.51
C ILE A 193 12.00 16.91 -20.80
N ASP A 194 12.72 16.19 -21.65
CA ASP A 194 14.12 16.50 -21.99
C ASP A 194 14.24 17.86 -22.68
N ASP A 195 13.33 18.17 -23.61
CA ASP A 195 13.24 19.49 -24.25
C ASP A 195 12.92 20.59 -23.23
N TYR A 196 12.01 20.33 -22.29
CA TYR A 196 11.67 21.27 -21.23
C TYR A 196 12.85 21.53 -20.28
N ILE A 197 13.57 20.49 -19.85
CA ILE A 197 14.76 20.60 -19.01
C ILE A 197 15.85 21.41 -19.72
N LYS A 198 16.10 21.16 -21.01
CA LYS A 198 17.06 21.92 -21.81
C LYS A 198 16.68 23.39 -21.97
N SER A 199 15.37 23.70 -21.97
CA SER A 199 14.86 25.07 -22.06
C SER A 199 14.87 25.86 -20.74
N LEU A 200 15.09 25.18 -19.61
CA LEU A 200 15.09 25.81 -18.30
C LEU A 200 16.46 26.44 -17.98
N ALA A 201 16.43 27.69 -17.50
CA ALA A 201 17.61 28.34 -16.92
C ALA A 201 18.17 27.53 -15.74
N PRO A 202 19.51 27.52 -15.52
CA PRO A 202 20.22 26.64 -14.58
C PRO A 202 19.79 26.74 -13.09
N ASP A 203 18.91 27.68 -12.75
CA ASP A 203 18.64 28.08 -11.37
C ASP A 203 17.49 27.28 -10.71
N LYS A 204 16.75 26.47 -11.47
CA LYS A 204 15.67 25.63 -10.91
C LYS A 204 16.20 24.28 -10.41
N LYS A 205 16.63 24.24 -9.15
CA LYS A 205 17.09 23.04 -8.41
C LYS A 205 16.04 21.92 -8.22
N LYS A 206 14.79 22.11 -8.66
CA LYS A 206 13.73 21.10 -8.51
C LYS A 206 12.78 21.18 -9.70
N ILE A 207 12.88 20.21 -10.60
CA ILE A 207 11.96 20.03 -11.72
C ILE A 207 11.00 18.93 -11.28
N SER A 208 9.81 19.30 -10.78
CA SER A 208 8.72 18.35 -10.67
C SER A 208 7.99 18.35 -12.00
N LEU A 209 8.14 17.26 -12.75
CA LEU A 209 7.34 17.04 -13.94
C LEU A 209 5.98 16.62 -13.41
N ASN A 210 5.07 17.59 -13.28
CA ASN A 210 3.71 17.34 -12.81
C ASN A 210 2.90 16.57 -13.89
N THR A 211 3.45 15.47 -14.38
CA THR A 211 2.90 14.59 -15.43
C THR A 211 2.27 13.34 -14.85
N ASP A 212 2.23 13.23 -13.52
CA ASP A 212 1.60 12.14 -12.80
C ASP A 212 0.15 11.93 -13.24
N ILE A 213 -0.18 10.67 -13.48
CA ILE A 213 -1.52 10.25 -13.85
C ILE A 213 -2.09 9.43 -12.71
N ILE A 214 -3.27 9.86 -12.24
CA ILE A 214 -4.01 9.17 -11.20
C ILE A 214 -5.02 8.24 -11.88
N LEU A 215 -4.86 6.94 -11.63
CA LEU A 215 -5.64 5.86 -12.20
C LEU A 215 -6.53 5.23 -11.13
N ARG A 216 -7.80 4.99 -11.46
CA ARG A 216 -8.66 4.15 -10.63
C ARG A 216 -8.27 2.68 -10.79
N GLN A 217 -8.09 1.97 -9.67
CA GLN A 217 -7.71 0.55 -9.70
C GLN A 217 -8.73 -0.31 -10.45
N ASP A 218 -10.02 -0.03 -10.28
CA ASP A 218 -11.10 -0.77 -10.94
C ASP A 218 -11.22 -0.46 -12.45
N GLU A 219 -10.51 0.54 -12.96
CA GLU A 219 -10.42 0.83 -14.39
C GLU A 219 -9.23 0.12 -15.07
N ILE A 220 -8.35 -0.50 -14.30
CA ILE A 220 -7.21 -1.25 -14.81
C ILE A 220 -7.69 -2.62 -15.30
N LEU A 221 -7.50 -2.89 -16.59
CA LEU A 221 -7.81 -4.18 -17.20
C LEU A 221 -6.64 -5.16 -17.04
N THR A 222 -5.42 -4.70 -17.32
CA THR A 222 -4.19 -5.48 -17.14
C THR A 222 -3.04 -4.58 -16.69
N ALA A 223 -2.14 -5.13 -15.87
CA ALA A 223 -0.92 -4.48 -15.46
C ALA A 223 0.24 -5.49 -15.41
N GLY A 224 1.44 -5.06 -15.76
CA GLY A 224 2.63 -5.90 -15.71
C GLY A 224 3.92 -5.11 -15.87
N ILE A 225 5.05 -5.77 -15.64
CA ILE A 225 6.38 -5.18 -15.87
C ILE A 225 6.56 -4.95 -17.37
N TYR A 226 7.15 -3.81 -17.72
CA TYR A 226 7.47 -3.44 -19.07
C TYR A 226 8.98 -3.37 -19.27
N GLU A 227 9.48 -4.16 -20.20
CA GLU A 227 10.85 -4.08 -20.68
C GLU A 227 10.81 -3.90 -22.20
N GLN A 228 11.35 -2.78 -22.68
CA GLN A 228 11.33 -2.41 -24.10
C GLN A 228 11.97 -3.52 -24.96
N GLU A 229 13.14 -4.03 -24.54
CA GLU A 229 13.87 -5.06 -25.29
C GLU A 229 13.07 -6.36 -25.43
N ILE A 230 12.34 -6.76 -24.38
CA ILE A 230 11.49 -7.95 -24.39
C ILE A 230 10.29 -7.72 -25.32
N PHE A 231 9.64 -6.56 -25.20
CA PHE A 231 8.51 -6.18 -26.04
C PHE A 231 8.88 -6.17 -27.53
N ASP A 232 10.04 -5.61 -27.88
CA ASP A 232 10.52 -5.55 -29.27
C ASP A 232 10.78 -6.95 -29.85
N LYS A 233 11.31 -7.88 -29.03
CA LYS A 233 11.53 -9.27 -29.46
C LYS A 233 10.22 -9.99 -29.77
N PHE A 234 9.20 -9.83 -28.92
CA PHE A 234 7.87 -10.42 -29.17
C PHE A 234 7.22 -9.88 -30.45
N ASN A 235 7.32 -8.57 -30.69
CA ASN A 235 6.74 -7.97 -31.89
C ASN A 235 7.52 -8.32 -33.16
N THR A 236 8.85 -8.43 -33.07
CA THR A 236 9.69 -8.83 -34.21
C THR A 236 9.41 -10.28 -34.62
N GLN A 237 9.28 -11.20 -33.66
CA GLN A 237 8.93 -12.60 -33.93
C GLN A 237 7.56 -12.73 -34.57
N ALA A 238 6.56 -11.98 -34.09
CA ALA A 238 5.22 -11.97 -34.67
C ALA A 238 5.21 -11.48 -36.15
N ILE A 239 6.07 -10.52 -36.51
CA ILE A 239 6.23 -10.07 -37.90
C ILE A 239 6.86 -11.19 -38.75
N VAL A 240 7.89 -11.87 -38.23
CA VAL A 240 8.57 -12.96 -38.93
C VAL A 240 7.64 -14.15 -39.17
N GLU A 241 6.86 -14.57 -38.17
CA GLU A 241 5.90 -15.67 -38.29
C GLU A 241 4.79 -15.37 -39.30
N LYS A 242 4.19 -14.16 -39.22
CA LYS A 242 3.17 -13.73 -40.17
C LYS A 242 3.69 -13.71 -41.61
N SER A 243 4.95 -13.34 -41.81
CA SER A 243 5.59 -13.36 -43.14
C SER A 243 5.79 -14.77 -43.70
N LYS A 244 6.02 -15.78 -42.83
CA LYS A 244 6.14 -17.18 -43.23
C LYS A 244 4.78 -17.79 -43.58
N ASP A 245 3.75 -17.50 -42.79
CA ASP A 245 2.39 -17.97 -43.04
C ASP A 245 1.86 -17.44 -44.38
N ILE A 246 2.04 -16.14 -44.66
CA ILE A 246 1.64 -15.54 -45.94
C ILE A 246 2.37 -16.20 -47.11
N LYS A 247 3.68 -16.47 -46.98
CA LYS A 247 4.43 -17.17 -48.03
C LYS A 247 3.93 -18.60 -48.26
N SER A 248 3.58 -19.33 -47.20
CA SER A 248 3.03 -20.69 -47.33
C SER A 248 1.65 -20.68 -47.99
N SER A 249 0.77 -19.76 -47.55
CA SER A 249 -0.58 -19.58 -48.10
C SER A 249 -0.57 -19.21 -49.58
N LEU A 250 0.36 -18.34 -50.00
CA LEU A 250 0.54 -17.99 -51.41
C LEU A 250 1.07 -19.16 -52.24
N LEU A 251 1.93 -20.00 -51.67
CA LEU A 251 2.46 -21.19 -52.34
C LEU A 251 1.33 -22.22 -52.56
N ASP A 252 0.53 -22.47 -51.53
CA ASP A 252 -0.62 -23.39 -51.60
C ASP A 252 -1.68 -22.90 -52.58
N PHE A 253 -1.95 -21.58 -52.60
CA PHE A 253 -2.84 -20.97 -53.58
C PHE A 253 -2.32 -21.17 -55.01
N ALA A 254 -1.03 -20.91 -55.26
CA ALA A 254 -0.43 -21.09 -56.57
C ALA A 254 -0.47 -22.55 -57.05
N ILE A 255 -0.21 -23.52 -56.14
CA ILE A 255 -0.28 -24.95 -56.44
C ILE A 255 -1.72 -25.36 -56.81
N ASN A 256 -2.71 -24.96 -56.01
CA ASN A 256 -4.12 -25.28 -56.27
C ASN A 256 -4.62 -24.63 -57.57
N PHE A 257 -4.22 -23.38 -57.85
CA PHE A 257 -4.54 -22.69 -59.09
C PHE A 257 -3.95 -23.43 -60.31
N LEU A 258 -2.68 -23.84 -60.25
CA LEU A 258 -2.04 -24.59 -61.34
C LEU A 258 -2.66 -25.99 -61.54
N GLN A 259 -3.16 -26.62 -60.48
CA GLN A 259 -3.89 -27.89 -60.58
C GLN A 259 -5.28 -27.72 -61.23
N SER A 260 -5.94 -26.57 -61.03
CA SER A 260 -7.24 -26.28 -61.64
C SER A 260 -7.20 -25.98 -63.15
N LEU A 261 -6.01 -25.75 -63.70
CA LEU A 261 -5.77 -25.46 -65.13
C LEU A 261 -5.42 -26.71 -65.96
N LYS A 262 -5.38 -27.90 -65.34
CA LYS A 262 -5.19 -29.20 -65.99
C LYS A 262 -6.51 -29.96 -66.03
#